data_AF-R9KBR1-F1
#
_entry.id   AF-R9KBR1-F1
#
_cell.length_a   1.000
_cell.length_b   1.000
_cell.length_c   1.000
_cell.angle_alpha   90.00
_cell.angle_beta   90.00
_cell.angle_gamma   90.00
#
_symmetry.space_group_name_H-M   'P 1'
#
loop_
_entity.id
_entity.type
_entity.pdbx_description
1 polymer ?
#
loop_
_entity_poly.entity_id
_entity_poly.type
_entity_poly.pdbx_seq_one_letter_code
_entity_poly.pdbx_strand_id
1 'polypeptide(L)'
;MNEKLREKYYLVQFKILQKEYDTFWYTDDVDGFMMDTDNTLKSFPTKEQAVAFADKEGFMLDTEAFLVSTSILKDMNIREINCKLYLNYWNIFSDVANSINEQFLGDSRNGTIRHIYEKLFYGCNILVKKDEEHYIPKWSKSERRWIARVIKNGFQIVSKGLSTD
;
A
#
# COMPACT_ATOMS: atom_id res chain seq x y z
N MET A 1 26.69 -8.25 -24.88
CA MET A 1 25.37 -7.60 -24.76
C MET A 1 24.81 -8.10 -23.43
N ASN A 2 24.98 -7.32 -22.36
CA ASN A 2 24.50 -7.72 -21.03
C ASN A 2 22.99 -7.49 -20.99
N GLU A 3 22.21 -8.57 -21.01
CA GLU A 3 20.85 -8.55 -20.48
C GLU A 3 20.94 -8.30 -18.98
N LYS A 4 21.09 -7.03 -18.58
CA LYS A 4 20.64 -6.64 -17.24
C LYS A 4 19.15 -6.91 -17.25
N LEU A 5 18.69 -7.86 -16.43
CA LEU A 5 17.28 -8.01 -16.11
C LEU A 5 16.74 -6.62 -15.79
N ARG A 6 15.75 -6.16 -16.55
CA ARG A 6 15.08 -4.89 -16.24
C ARG A 6 14.28 -5.14 -14.96
N GLU A 7 14.60 -4.38 -13.93
CA GLU A 7 13.87 -4.41 -12.67
C GLU A 7 12.41 -4.01 -12.92
N LYS A 8 11.48 -4.80 -12.39
CA LYS A 8 10.04 -4.58 -12.56
C LYS A 8 9.53 -3.72 -11.41
N TYR A 9 8.88 -2.63 -11.75
CA TYR A 9 8.26 -1.69 -10.82
C TYR A 9 6.78 -1.53 -11.10
N TYR A 10 6.02 -1.18 -10.08
CA TYR A 10 4.60 -0.85 -10.15
C TYR A 10 4.42 0.60 -9.70
N LEU A 11 3.65 1.36 -10.47
CA LEU A 11 3.30 2.71 -10.10
C LEU A 11 2.33 2.70 -8.92
N VAL A 12 2.65 3.46 -7.87
CA VAL A 12 1.75 3.71 -6.75
C VAL A 12 1.49 5.20 -6.67
N GLN A 13 0.21 5.59 -6.67
CA GLN A 13 -0.19 6.97 -6.53
C GLN A 13 -0.73 7.21 -5.12
N PHE A 14 -0.02 8.01 -4.33
CA PHE A 14 -0.48 8.48 -3.03
C PHE A 14 -1.24 9.80 -3.17
N LYS A 15 -2.51 9.82 -2.74
CA LYS A 15 -3.31 11.05 -2.62
C LYS A 15 -3.54 11.39 -1.15
N ILE A 16 -2.64 12.20 -0.60
CA ILE A 16 -2.63 12.57 0.81
C ILE A 16 -3.12 14.01 0.93
N LEU A 17 -4.31 14.16 1.53
CA LEU A 17 -5.03 15.44 1.60
C LEU A 17 -5.32 16.02 0.21
N GLN A 18 -4.50 16.97 -0.25
CA GLN A 18 -4.61 17.63 -1.55
C GLN A 18 -3.32 17.52 -2.38
N LYS A 19 -2.34 16.76 -1.90
CA LYS A 19 -1.08 16.51 -2.60
C LYS A 19 -1.10 15.11 -3.21
N GLU A 20 -0.61 15.01 -4.43
CA GLU A 20 -0.49 13.75 -5.18
C GLU A 20 0.99 13.44 -5.37
N TYR A 21 1.34 12.17 -5.21
CA TYR A 21 2.70 11.66 -5.34
C TYR A 21 2.66 10.35 -6.10
N ASP A 22 3.43 10.27 -7.18
CA ASP A 22 3.67 9.05 -7.92
C ASP A 22 5.01 8.45 -7.47
N THR A 23 5.02 7.18 -7.08
CA THR A 23 6.22 6.45 -6.63
C THR A 23 6.26 5.04 -7.21
N PHE A 24 7.34 4.31 -6.94
CA PHE A 24 7.56 2.96 -7.45
C PHE A 24 7.64 1.95 -6.32
N TRP A 25 6.77 0.96 -6.40
CA TRP A 25 6.80 -0.26 -5.59
C TRP A 25 7.44 -1.38 -6.41
N TYR A 26 8.27 -2.21 -5.80
CA TYR A 26 8.86 -3.38 -6.44
C TYR A 26 8.62 -4.62 -5.60
N THR A 27 8.60 -5.75 -6.31
CA THR A 27 8.50 -7.08 -5.69
C THR A 27 9.79 -7.84 -6.00
N ASP A 28 10.57 -8.14 -4.96
CA ASP A 28 11.81 -8.92 -5.02
C ASP A 28 11.82 -9.96 -3.88
N ASP A 29 12.98 -10.41 -3.40
CA ASP A 29 13.07 -11.22 -2.16
C ASP A 29 12.43 -10.50 -0.95
N VAL A 30 12.45 -9.16 -0.96
CA VAL A 30 11.73 -8.30 -0.02
C VAL A 30 11.02 -7.20 -0.82
N ASP A 31 9.70 -7.16 -0.72
CA ASP A 31 8.89 -6.10 -1.32
C ASP A 31 9.22 -4.73 -0.70
N GLY A 32 9.24 -3.68 -1.51
CA GLY A 32 9.70 -2.39 -1.05
C GLY A 32 9.48 -1.25 -2.04
N PHE A 33 9.90 -0.05 -1.65
CA PHE A 33 9.75 1.16 -2.44
C PHE A 33 11.09 1.72 -2.88
N MET A 34 11.11 2.33 -4.05
CA MET A 34 12.29 3.05 -4.52
C MET A 34 12.57 4.23 -3.59
N MET A 35 13.81 4.32 -3.14
CA MET A 35 14.28 5.35 -2.21
C MET A 35 15.08 6.44 -2.94
N ASP A 36 15.03 7.66 -2.44
CA ASP A 36 15.94 8.74 -2.81
C ASP A 36 17.20 8.72 -1.92
N THR A 37 18.20 9.54 -2.25
CA THR A 37 19.51 9.50 -1.57
C THR A 37 19.49 9.94 -0.10
N ASP A 38 18.40 10.54 0.36
CA ASP A 38 18.18 11.01 1.74
C ASP A 38 17.33 10.04 2.59
N ASN A 39 17.15 8.80 2.14
CA ASN A 39 16.29 7.77 2.77
C ASN A 39 14.80 8.14 2.79
N THR A 40 14.35 8.92 1.81
CA THR A 40 12.93 9.22 1.59
C THR A 40 12.42 8.44 0.39
N LEU A 41 11.10 8.33 0.23
CA LEU A 41 10.51 7.69 -0.94
C LEU A 41 10.81 8.52 -2.19
N LYS A 42 11.36 7.87 -3.22
CA LYS A 42 11.47 8.50 -4.53
C LYS A 42 10.07 8.78 -5.06
N SER A 43 9.74 10.05 -5.22
CA SER A 43 8.41 10.46 -5.65
C SER A 43 8.46 11.55 -6.71
N PHE A 44 7.40 11.59 -7.51
CA PHE A 44 7.21 12.51 -8.61
C PHE A 44 5.87 13.23 -8.44
N PRO A 45 5.78 14.52 -8.81
CA PRO A 45 4.54 15.28 -8.73
C PRO A 45 3.51 14.86 -9.80
N THR A 46 3.94 14.19 -10.87
CA THR A 46 3.04 13.67 -11.91
C THR A 46 3.49 12.31 -12.44
N LYS A 47 2.53 11.54 -12.92
CA LYS A 47 2.74 10.25 -13.59
C LYS A 47 3.68 10.37 -14.78
N GLU A 48 3.59 11.44 -15.57
CA GLU A 48 4.45 11.65 -16.75
C GLU A 48 5.93 11.75 -16.36
N GLN A 49 6.23 12.43 -15.24
CA GLN A 49 7.60 12.52 -14.74
C GLN A 49 8.12 11.19 -14.23
N ALA A 50 7.26 10.42 -13.54
CA ALA A 50 7.59 9.07 -13.09
C ALA A 50 7.89 8.13 -14.27
N VAL A 51 7.04 8.14 -15.30
CA VAL A 51 7.23 7.32 -16.52
C VAL A 51 8.50 7.73 -17.25
N ALA A 52 8.74 9.02 -17.46
CA ALA A 52 9.95 9.51 -18.13
C ALA A 52 11.23 9.12 -17.38
N PHE A 53 11.19 9.11 -16.04
CA PHE A 53 12.30 8.62 -15.23
C PHE A 53 12.52 7.11 -15.42
N ALA A 54 11.46 6.29 -15.34
CA ALA A 54 11.56 4.85 -15.53
C ALA A 54 12.13 4.48 -16.92
N ASP A 55 11.69 5.17 -17.98
CA ASP A 55 12.20 4.99 -19.33
C ASP A 55 13.69 5.32 -19.44
N LYS A 56 14.12 6.42 -18.80
CA LYS A 56 15.52 6.85 -18.78
C LYS A 56 16.42 5.83 -18.07
N GLU A 57 15.96 5.26 -16.96
CA GLU A 57 16.70 4.26 -16.19
C GLU A 57 16.58 2.84 -16.78
N GLY A 58 15.69 2.64 -17.75
CA GLY A 58 15.46 1.35 -18.42
C GLY A 58 14.63 0.36 -17.59
N PHE A 59 13.83 0.85 -16.65
CA PHE A 59 12.96 0.04 -15.79
C PHE A 59 11.73 -0.48 -16.53
N MET A 60 11.21 -1.64 -16.12
CA MET A 60 9.92 -2.14 -16.56
C MET A 60 8.83 -1.65 -15.60
N LEU A 61 8.26 -0.48 -15.89
CA LEU A 61 7.19 0.10 -15.08
C LEU A 61 5.81 -0.38 -15.54
N ASP A 62 5.08 -1.05 -14.65
CA ASP A 62 3.64 -1.20 -14.76
C ASP A 62 2.96 0.13 -14.40
N THR A 63 2.26 0.69 -15.39
CA THR A 63 1.64 2.01 -15.27
C THR A 63 0.20 1.97 -14.78
N GLU A 64 -0.36 0.79 -14.52
CA GLU A 64 -1.63 0.66 -13.81
C GLU A 64 -1.41 1.02 -12.34
N ALA A 65 -1.75 2.27 -11.98
CA ALA A 65 -1.40 2.81 -10.68
C ALA A 65 -2.26 2.22 -9.56
N PHE A 66 -1.61 1.73 -8.50
CA PHE A 66 -2.29 1.48 -7.24
C PHE A 66 -2.59 2.81 -6.56
N LEU A 67 -3.88 3.16 -6.45
CA LEU A 67 -4.31 4.40 -5.80
C LEU A 67 -4.47 4.22 -4.29
N VAL A 68 -3.64 4.91 -3.50
CA VAL A 68 -3.72 4.97 -2.05
C VAL A 68 -4.11 6.38 -1.60
N SER A 69 -5.35 6.56 -1.12
CA SER A 69 -5.92 7.88 -0.83
C SER A 69 -6.47 8.00 0.58
N THR A 70 -6.20 9.16 1.21
CA THR A 70 -6.77 9.54 2.51
C THR A 70 -8.30 9.69 2.50
N SER A 71 -8.95 9.70 1.33
CA SER A 71 -10.42 9.68 1.21
C SER A 71 -11.05 8.48 1.94
N ILE A 72 -10.36 7.34 1.97
CA ILE A 72 -10.79 6.12 2.67
C ILE A 72 -11.05 6.37 4.16
N LEU A 73 -10.42 7.39 4.76
CA LEU A 73 -10.61 7.75 6.16
C LEU A 73 -12.02 8.31 6.44
N LYS A 74 -12.68 8.90 5.43
CA LYS A 74 -14.06 9.39 5.52
C LYS A 74 -15.07 8.25 5.49
N ASP A 75 -14.72 7.18 4.78
CA ASP A 75 -15.57 6.01 4.53
C ASP A 75 -15.50 4.96 5.65
N MET A 76 -14.63 5.15 6.65
CA MET A 76 -14.47 4.19 7.75
C MET A 76 -15.65 4.08 8.73
N ASN A 77 -16.69 4.90 8.55
CA ASN A 77 -17.97 4.74 9.22
C ASN A 77 -18.94 3.80 8.47
N ILE A 78 -18.57 3.29 7.30
CA ILE A 78 -19.39 2.37 6.51
C ILE A 78 -19.35 0.98 7.14
N ARG A 79 -20.51 0.30 7.13
CA ARG A 79 -20.65 -1.06 7.70
C ARG A 79 -19.90 -2.13 6.90
N GLU A 80 -19.71 -1.87 5.62
CA GLU A 80 -19.05 -2.73 4.65
C GLU A 80 -17.61 -2.27 4.43
N ILE A 81 -16.67 -3.18 4.65
CA ILE A 81 -15.25 -2.97 4.43
C ILE A 81 -14.87 -3.71 3.16
N ASN A 82 -14.40 -2.99 2.15
CA ASN A 82 -13.86 -3.58 0.93
C ASN A 82 -12.52 -4.26 1.26
N CYS A 83 -12.57 -5.58 1.49
CA CYS A 83 -11.43 -6.33 2.00
C CYS A 83 -10.19 -6.22 1.08
N LYS A 84 -10.38 -6.28 -0.24
CA LYS A 84 -9.28 -6.14 -1.22
C LYS A 84 -8.62 -4.77 -1.15
N LEU A 85 -9.42 -3.71 -1.06
CA LEU A 85 -8.91 -2.34 -0.95
C LEU A 85 -8.08 -2.16 0.32
N TYR A 86 -8.63 -2.55 1.47
CA TYR A 86 -7.96 -2.38 2.76
C TYR A 86 -6.72 -3.28 2.89
N LEU A 87 -6.75 -4.51 2.35
CA LEU A 87 -5.59 -5.40 2.31
C LEU A 87 -4.48 -4.81 1.45
N ASN A 88 -4.80 -4.29 0.27
CA ASN A 88 -3.82 -3.64 -0.60
C ASN A 88 -3.16 -2.44 0.10
N TYR A 89 -3.96 -1.60 0.77
CA TYR A 89 -3.42 -0.46 1.53
C TYR A 89 -2.49 -0.95 2.65
N TRP A 90 -2.90 -2.00 3.36
CA TRP A 90 -2.12 -2.57 4.45
C TRP A 90 -0.76 -3.07 3.98
N ASN A 91 -0.73 -3.84 2.89
CA ASN A 91 0.52 -4.36 2.32
C ASN A 91 1.43 -3.20 1.87
N ILE A 92 0.88 -2.23 1.10
CA ILE A 92 1.63 -1.04 0.68
C ILE A 92 2.22 -0.29 1.88
N PHE A 93 1.45 -0.10 2.97
CA PHE A 93 1.95 0.58 4.16
C PHE A 93 3.04 -0.20 4.89
N SER A 94 2.95 -1.54 4.94
CA SER A 94 4.01 -2.38 5.50
C SER A 94 5.31 -2.23 4.69
N ASP A 95 5.21 -2.29 3.36
CA ASP A 95 6.38 -2.20 2.48
C ASP A 95 7.01 -0.81 2.50
N VAL A 96 6.20 0.26 2.56
CA VAL A 96 6.73 1.62 2.80
C VAL A 96 7.44 1.69 4.15
N ALA A 97 6.83 1.19 5.22
CA ALA A 97 7.41 1.24 6.55
C ALA A 97 8.74 0.51 6.61
N ASN A 98 8.83 -0.68 6.00
CA ASN A 98 10.07 -1.44 5.89
C ASN A 98 11.13 -0.67 5.10
N SER A 99 10.75 -0.04 3.99
CA SER A 99 11.66 0.73 3.12
C SER A 99 12.26 1.95 3.83
N ILE A 100 11.48 2.62 4.68
CA ILE A 100 11.92 3.81 5.43
C ILE A 100 12.35 3.49 6.88
N ASN A 101 12.45 2.20 7.23
CA ASN A 101 12.83 1.70 8.57
C ASN A 101 11.96 2.27 9.71
N GLU A 102 10.64 2.30 9.50
CA GLU A 102 9.63 2.72 10.48
C GLU A 102 8.78 1.54 10.97
N GLN A 103 8.16 1.69 12.14
CA GLN A 103 7.29 0.66 12.68
C GLN A 103 5.83 0.88 12.25
N PHE A 104 5.31 -0.06 11.46
CA PHE A 104 3.89 -0.08 11.11
C PHE A 104 3.07 -0.85 12.14
N LEU A 105 1.99 -0.22 12.63
CA LEU A 105 1.05 -0.83 13.58
C LEU A 105 0.45 -2.12 13.02
N GLY A 106 0.25 -2.19 11.70
CA GLY A 106 -0.28 -3.36 11.02
C GLY A 106 0.60 -4.60 11.10
N ASP A 107 1.90 -4.41 11.34
CA ASP A 107 2.89 -5.51 11.41
C ASP A 107 3.10 -6.01 12.85
N SER A 108 2.35 -5.46 13.81
CA SER A 108 2.47 -5.89 15.19
C SER A 108 2.06 -7.35 15.35
N ARG A 109 2.78 -8.08 16.21
CA ARG A 109 2.46 -9.47 16.58
C ARG A 109 1.24 -9.60 17.51
N ASN A 110 0.45 -8.53 17.67
CA ASN A 110 -0.77 -8.53 18.47
C ASN A 110 -1.83 -9.43 17.81
N GLY A 111 -2.41 -10.36 18.59
CA GLY A 111 -3.43 -11.28 18.09
C GLY A 111 -4.66 -10.60 17.47
N THR A 112 -5.03 -9.41 17.94
CA THR A 112 -6.14 -8.61 17.36
C THR A 112 -5.79 -8.10 15.97
N ILE A 113 -4.58 -7.55 15.79
CA ILE A 113 -4.12 -7.01 14.51
C ILE A 113 -3.97 -8.14 13.49
N ARG A 114 -3.33 -9.24 13.90
CA ARG A 114 -3.21 -10.45 13.07
C ARG A 114 -4.57 -11.00 12.66
N HIS A 115 -5.52 -11.10 13.60
CA HIS A 115 -6.87 -11.58 13.30
C HIS A 115 -7.59 -10.69 12.28
N ILE A 116 -7.45 -9.36 12.41
CA ILE A 116 -8.03 -8.41 11.45
C ILE A 116 -7.41 -8.59 10.06
N TYR A 117 -6.09 -8.72 9.97
CA TYR A 117 -5.39 -8.95 8.71
C TYR A 117 -5.84 -10.25 8.03
N GLU A 118 -5.86 -11.36 8.77
CA GLU A 118 -6.33 -12.66 8.27
C GLU A 118 -7.78 -12.55 7.76
N LYS A 119 -8.64 -11.85 8.48
CA LYS A 119 -10.04 -11.65 8.10
C LYS A 119 -10.21 -10.79 6.84
N LEU A 120 -9.37 -9.77 6.65
CA LEU A 120 -9.28 -9.03 5.38
C LEU A 120 -8.83 -9.95 4.25
N PHE A 121 -7.80 -10.77 4.48
CA PHE A 121 -7.29 -11.72 3.50
C PHE A 121 -8.36 -12.72 3.06
N TYR A 122 -9.02 -13.42 4.00
CA TYR A 122 -10.12 -14.33 3.68
C TYR A 122 -11.30 -13.62 3.03
N GLY A 123 -11.59 -12.38 3.44
CA GLY A 123 -12.65 -11.56 2.83
C GLY A 123 -12.38 -11.20 1.36
N CYS A 124 -11.15 -11.35 0.88
CA CYS A 124 -10.83 -11.19 -0.54
C CYS A 124 -11.26 -12.39 -1.39
N ASN A 125 -11.59 -13.54 -0.78
CA ASN A 125 -12.07 -14.75 -1.45
C ASN A 125 -11.16 -15.21 -2.63
N ILE A 126 -9.85 -14.96 -2.53
CA ILE A 126 -8.88 -15.20 -3.63
C ILE A 126 -8.80 -16.69 -4.02
N LEU A 127 -9.01 -17.57 -3.05
CA LEU A 127 -8.91 -19.03 -3.21
C LEU A 127 -10.26 -19.71 -3.42
N VAL A 128 -11.37 -18.96 -3.37
CA VAL A 128 -12.73 -19.49 -3.44
C VAL A 128 -13.16 -19.62 -4.89
N LYS A 129 -13.67 -20.78 -5.28
CA LYS A 129 -14.16 -21.00 -6.65
C LYS A 129 -15.51 -20.33 -6.87
N LYS A 130 -15.85 -20.11 -8.14
CA LYS A 130 -17.08 -19.39 -8.56
C LYS A 130 -18.38 -20.05 -8.04
N ASP A 131 -18.35 -21.34 -7.75
CA ASP A 131 -19.46 -22.17 -7.28
C ASP A 131 -19.46 -22.40 -5.76
N GLU A 132 -18.48 -21.87 -5.03
CA GLU A 132 -18.36 -21.99 -3.58
C GLU A 132 -18.95 -20.78 -2.84
N GLU A 133 -19.34 -20.97 -1.58
CA GLU A 133 -19.86 -19.88 -0.75
C GLU A 133 -18.74 -18.88 -0.41
N HIS A 134 -18.97 -17.61 -0.76
CA HIS A 134 -18.03 -16.55 -0.45
C HIS A 134 -18.09 -16.20 1.05
N TYR A 135 -16.92 -16.07 1.67
CA TYR A 135 -16.80 -15.55 3.01
C TYR A 135 -17.11 -14.05 3.03
N ILE A 136 -18.10 -13.65 3.84
CA ILE A 136 -18.47 -12.26 4.09
C ILE A 136 -18.13 -11.90 5.55
N PRO A 137 -17.04 -11.15 5.79
CA PRO A 137 -16.60 -10.86 7.15
C PRO A 137 -17.58 -9.92 7.87
N LYS A 138 -17.96 -10.31 9.09
CA LYS A 138 -18.74 -9.44 10.01
C LYS A 138 -17.80 -8.68 10.92
N TRP A 139 -17.82 -7.35 10.85
CA TRP A 139 -16.92 -6.51 11.64
C TRP A 139 -17.59 -5.98 12.92
N SER A 140 -16.96 -6.20 14.06
CA SER A 140 -17.31 -5.58 15.33
C SER A 140 -16.94 -4.10 15.36
N LYS A 141 -17.52 -3.35 16.32
CA LYS A 141 -17.12 -1.95 16.57
C LYS A 141 -15.66 -1.84 16.98
N SER A 142 -15.11 -2.86 17.64
CA SER A 142 -13.71 -2.86 18.06
C SER A 142 -12.77 -3.02 16.87
N GLU A 143 -13.03 -4.01 16.00
CA GLU A 143 -12.21 -4.25 14.80
C GLU A 143 -12.22 -3.05 13.86
N ARG A 144 -13.39 -2.43 13.62
CA ARG A 144 -13.47 -1.20 12.80
C ARG A 144 -12.59 -0.08 13.35
N ARG A 145 -12.55 0.12 14.67
CA ARG A 145 -11.67 1.12 15.30
C ARG A 145 -10.20 0.77 15.13
N TRP A 146 -9.84 -0.51 15.18
CA TRP A 146 -8.47 -0.96 14.96
C TRP A 146 -8.04 -0.81 13.50
N ILE A 147 -8.87 -1.19 12.54
CA ILE A 147 -8.64 -0.94 11.12
C ILE A 147 -8.39 0.55 10.90
N ALA A 148 -9.21 1.43 11.49
CA ALA A 148 -9.01 2.86 11.37
C ALA A 148 -7.70 3.37 11.97
N ARG A 149 -7.23 2.77 13.07
CA ARG A 149 -5.92 3.10 13.64
C ARG A 149 -4.79 2.66 12.73
N VAL A 150 -4.86 1.44 12.17
CA VAL A 150 -3.85 0.91 11.26
C VAL A 150 -3.75 1.77 10.00
N ILE A 151 -4.87 2.05 9.34
CA ILE A 151 -4.86 2.87 8.11
C ILE A 151 -4.35 4.28 8.38
N LYS A 152 -4.75 4.91 9.51
CA LYS A 152 -4.22 6.23 9.89
C LYS A 152 -2.71 6.20 10.14
N ASN A 153 -2.22 5.18 10.83
CA ASN A 153 -0.79 5.01 11.06
C ASN A 153 -0.02 4.80 9.75
N GLY A 154 -0.56 4.03 8.81
CA GLY A 154 0.01 3.88 7.47
C GLY A 154 0.18 5.21 6.76
N PHE A 155 -0.86 6.06 6.74
CA PHE A 155 -0.74 7.41 6.15
C PHE A 155 0.30 8.29 6.88
N GLN A 156 0.42 8.19 8.20
CA GLN A 156 1.47 8.92 8.94
C GLN A 156 2.87 8.49 8.51
N ILE A 157 3.09 7.19 8.29
CA ILE A 157 4.36 6.63 7.82
C ILE A 157 4.64 7.13 6.39
N VAL A 158 3.67 7.04 5.48
CA VAL A 158 3.84 7.54 4.10
C VAL A 158 4.16 9.04 4.09
N SER A 159 3.48 9.85 4.90
CA SER A 159 3.80 11.29 5.00
C SER A 159 5.23 11.55 5.49
N LYS A 160 5.73 10.79 6.47
CA LYS A 160 7.14 10.87 6.89
C LYS A 160 8.08 10.51 5.72
N GLY A 161 7.76 9.45 5.00
CA GLY A 161 8.57 8.95 3.89
C GLY A 161 8.60 9.88 2.67
N LEU A 162 7.59 10.71 2.45
CA LEU A 162 7.51 11.62 1.30
C LEU A 162 8.13 13.01 1.54
N SER A 163 8.86 13.22 2.66
CA SER A 163 9.40 14.54 3.06
C SER A 163 8.36 15.65 2.97
N THR A 164 7.13 15.36 3.41
CA THR A 164 6.12 16.41 3.51
C THR A 164 6.42 17.25 4.76
N ASP A 165 7.17 18.33 4.57
CA ASP A 165 7.23 19.44 5.54
C ASP A 165 5.81 19.97 5.87
#